data_AF-A0A6U1J5H5-F1
#
_entry.id   AF-A0A6U1J5H5-F1
#
_cell.length_a   1.000
_cell.length_b   1.000
_cell.length_c   1.000
_cell.angle_alpha   90.00
_cell.angle_beta   90.00
_cell.angle_gamma   90.00
#
_symmetry.space_group_name_H-M   'P 1'
#
loop_
_entity.id
_entity.type
_entity.pdbx_description
1 polymer ?
#
loop_
_entity_poly.entity_id
_entity_poly.type
_entity_poly.pdbx_seq_one_letter_code
_entity_poly.pdbx_strand_id
1 'polypeptide(L)'
;MAARFHALAPAQMDTKRNQNSVILLAKEPFATETAVEVTDAVVAELPSDQSVPVAPGDICAYKVASKKGNHYMLASFHGDTNGLATIPVVKAVSAVATKSDKPRLLFGLDANTYEKGVAGKTQDVAEFGEAFRALGLTSCWGDVPDPANYTTFNARTFLQPQLNKAVRMAERKTSSLTDRNPKDFILFSKEHFVKEVTIKDNTGAKSYDEDMPFPTLDFPSDHGVVASALRVLIQDPPKDS
;
A
#
# COMPACT_ATOMS: atom_id res chain seq x y z
N MET A 1 19.70 10.94 0.98
CA MET A 1 18.68 10.08 0.33
C MET A 1 19.23 9.41 -0.94
N ALA A 2 19.65 10.17 -1.98
CA ALA A 2 20.10 9.62 -3.26
C ALA A 2 21.32 8.67 -3.23
N ALA A 3 22.22 8.82 -2.25
CA ALA A 3 23.36 7.89 -2.09
C ALA A 3 22.92 6.48 -1.63
N ARG A 4 21.80 6.38 -0.88
CA ARG A 4 21.34 5.13 -0.26
C ARG A 4 20.20 4.46 -1.03
N PHE A 5 19.36 5.26 -1.67
CA PHE A 5 18.16 4.79 -2.35
C PHE A 5 18.18 5.14 -3.83
N HIS A 6 17.61 4.26 -4.64
CA HIS A 6 17.24 4.49 -6.02
C HIS A 6 15.73 4.74 -6.07
N ALA A 7 15.31 5.87 -6.64
CA ALA A 7 13.91 6.24 -6.74
C ALA A 7 13.33 5.65 -8.02
N LEU A 8 12.32 4.80 -7.87
CA LEU A 8 11.55 4.21 -8.94
C LEU A 8 10.21 4.94 -9.03
N ALA A 9 9.92 5.53 -10.17
CA ALA A 9 8.68 6.23 -10.47
C ALA A 9 8.08 5.65 -11.76
N PRO A 10 6.76 5.67 -11.94
CA PRO A 10 6.16 5.19 -13.17
C PRO A 10 6.54 6.13 -14.33
N ALA A 11 6.69 5.58 -15.54
CA ALA A 11 6.98 6.37 -16.74
C ALA A 11 5.90 7.44 -17.00
N GLN A 12 4.65 7.14 -16.66
CA GLN A 12 3.53 8.07 -16.73
C GLN A 12 3.14 8.57 -15.34
N MET A 13 3.44 9.84 -15.07
CA MET A 13 3.06 10.55 -13.85
C MET A 13 1.87 11.49 -14.10
N ASP A 14 1.02 11.68 -13.10
CA ASP A 14 -0.04 12.68 -13.12
C ASP A 14 0.44 14.02 -12.53
N THR A 15 0.63 14.99 -13.43
CA THR A 15 1.07 16.36 -13.12
C THR A 15 -0.07 17.31 -12.74
N LYS A 16 -1.33 16.87 -12.90
CA LYS A 16 -2.52 17.67 -12.58
C LYS A 16 -3.02 17.38 -11.17
N ARG A 17 -3.23 16.10 -10.85
CA ARG A 17 -3.61 15.66 -9.49
C ARG A 17 -2.42 15.73 -8.52
N ASN A 18 -1.18 15.64 -9.04
CA ASN A 18 0.05 15.50 -8.25
C ASN A 18 -0.01 14.31 -7.28
N GLN A 19 -0.73 13.27 -7.66
CA GLN A 19 -0.84 12.00 -6.95
C GLN A 19 -0.02 10.97 -7.71
N ASN A 20 1.11 10.54 -7.15
CA ASN A 20 2.03 9.62 -7.81
C ASN A 20 2.62 8.63 -6.81
N SER A 21 2.45 7.34 -7.08
CA SER A 21 3.13 6.26 -6.37
C SER A 21 4.59 6.17 -6.76
N VAL A 22 5.45 6.02 -5.78
CA VAL A 22 6.90 5.92 -5.95
C VAL A 22 7.47 4.87 -5.00
N ILE A 23 8.57 4.24 -5.40
CA ILE A 23 9.28 3.25 -4.57
C ILE A 23 10.70 3.74 -4.36
N LEU A 24 11.11 3.86 -3.09
CA LEU A 24 12.50 4.13 -2.73
C LEU A 24 13.21 2.81 -2.43
N LEU A 25 13.98 2.32 -3.40
CA LEU A 25 14.67 1.04 -3.32
C LEU A 25 16.07 1.20 -2.73
N ALA A 26 16.39 0.48 -1.65
CA ALA A 26 17.73 0.52 -1.08
C ALA A 26 18.77 -0.06 -2.07
N LYS A 27 19.87 0.67 -2.32
CA LYS A 27 20.93 0.25 -3.25
C LYS A 27 21.85 -0.85 -2.70
N GLU A 28 21.85 -1.03 -1.38
CA GLU A 28 22.76 -1.98 -0.73
C GLU A 28 22.37 -3.44 -1.03
N PRO A 29 21.12 -3.89 -0.83
CA PRO A 29 20.74 -5.28 -1.09
C PRO A 29 20.30 -5.54 -2.54
N PHE A 30 19.97 -4.50 -3.32
CA PHE A 30 19.42 -4.64 -4.67
C PHE A 30 20.40 -4.25 -5.78
N ALA A 31 20.34 -5.01 -6.88
CA ALA A 31 21.02 -4.71 -8.13
C ALA A 31 20.13 -3.76 -8.94
N THR A 32 20.15 -2.46 -8.60
CA THR A 32 19.19 -1.46 -9.11
C THR A 32 19.22 -1.28 -10.63
N GLU A 33 20.33 -1.62 -11.28
CA GLU A 33 20.50 -1.67 -12.72
C GLU A 33 19.63 -2.73 -13.41
N THR A 34 19.12 -3.70 -12.67
CA THR A 34 18.18 -4.72 -13.17
C THR A 34 16.71 -4.31 -13.03
N ALA A 35 16.43 -3.11 -12.52
CA ALA A 35 15.07 -2.64 -12.33
C ALA A 35 14.39 -2.41 -13.70
N VAL A 36 13.29 -3.11 -13.94
CA VAL A 36 12.47 -2.99 -15.14
C VAL A 36 11.06 -2.64 -14.74
N GLU A 37 10.56 -1.51 -15.24
CA GLU A 37 9.18 -1.10 -15.02
C GLU A 37 8.22 -2.07 -15.74
N VAL A 38 7.14 -2.43 -15.04
CA VAL A 38 6.08 -3.31 -15.55
C VAL A 38 4.68 -2.74 -15.26
N THR A 39 4.59 -1.43 -15.03
CA THR A 39 3.33 -0.70 -14.75
C THR A 39 2.29 -0.92 -15.85
N ASP A 40 2.66 -0.78 -17.12
CA ASP A 40 1.74 -0.98 -18.25
C ASP A 40 1.22 -2.42 -18.33
N ALA A 41 2.04 -3.40 -17.96
CA ALA A 41 1.61 -4.79 -17.87
C ALA A 41 0.56 -4.98 -16.77
N VAL A 42 0.70 -4.30 -15.63
CA VAL A 42 -0.31 -4.33 -14.55
C VAL A 42 -1.60 -3.67 -15.03
N VAL A 43 -1.53 -2.51 -15.69
CA VAL A 43 -2.71 -1.82 -16.22
C VAL A 43 -3.44 -2.69 -17.25
N ALA A 44 -2.72 -3.44 -18.08
CA ALA A 44 -3.31 -4.37 -19.05
C ALA A 44 -4.03 -5.57 -18.42
N GLU A 45 -3.72 -5.94 -17.17
CA GLU A 45 -4.44 -7.00 -16.43
C GLU A 45 -5.69 -6.49 -15.70
N LEU A 46 -5.94 -5.18 -15.70
CA LEU A 46 -7.17 -4.65 -15.11
C LEU A 46 -8.38 -5.17 -15.90
N PRO A 47 -9.50 -5.48 -15.23
CA PRO A 47 -10.69 -6.01 -15.88
C PRO A 47 -11.22 -5.00 -16.91
N SER A 48 -11.49 -5.49 -18.13
CA SER A 48 -11.89 -4.66 -19.27
C SER A 48 -13.41 -4.45 -19.36
N ASP A 49 -14.19 -5.25 -18.65
CA ASP A 49 -15.65 -5.22 -18.58
C ASP A 49 -16.20 -4.22 -17.54
N GLN A 50 -15.33 -3.60 -16.74
CA GLN A 50 -15.67 -2.60 -15.75
C GLN A 50 -14.69 -1.44 -15.75
N SER A 51 -15.20 -0.22 -15.51
CA SER A 51 -14.33 0.94 -15.31
C SER A 51 -13.68 0.87 -13.93
N VAL A 52 -12.37 0.65 -13.90
CA VAL A 52 -11.58 0.74 -12.66
C VAL A 52 -11.05 2.17 -12.51
N PRO A 53 -11.29 2.86 -11.39
CA PRO A 53 -10.89 4.26 -11.21
C PRO A 53 -9.39 4.40 -10.91
N VAL A 54 -8.56 4.08 -11.91
CA VAL A 54 -7.10 4.24 -11.88
C VAL A 54 -6.72 5.30 -12.91
N ALA A 55 -5.91 6.25 -12.49
CA ALA A 55 -5.34 7.27 -13.36
C ALA A 55 -3.81 7.13 -13.44
N PRO A 56 -3.14 7.81 -14.39
CA PRO A 56 -1.69 7.83 -14.47
C PRO A 56 -1.07 8.19 -13.12
N GLY A 57 0.10 7.63 -12.81
CA GLY A 57 0.78 7.85 -11.54
C GLY A 57 0.25 7.03 -10.35
N ASP A 58 -0.98 6.53 -10.36
CA ASP A 58 -1.54 5.81 -9.20
C ASP A 58 -0.85 4.47 -8.93
N ILE A 59 -0.28 3.83 -9.96
CA ILE A 59 0.43 2.54 -9.86
C ILE A 59 1.90 2.75 -10.24
N CYS A 60 2.80 2.16 -9.46
CA CYS A 60 4.22 2.03 -9.79
C CYS A 60 4.64 0.59 -9.55
N ALA A 61 5.04 -0.13 -10.61
CA ALA A 61 5.40 -1.54 -10.50
C ALA A 61 6.71 -1.87 -11.24
N TYR A 62 7.60 -2.60 -10.56
CA TYR A 62 8.94 -2.91 -11.04
C TYR A 62 9.32 -4.36 -10.75
N LYS A 63 10.00 -5.01 -11.69
CA LYS A 63 10.77 -6.24 -11.44
C LYS A 63 12.21 -5.87 -11.17
N VAL A 64 12.85 -6.49 -10.17
CA VAL A 64 14.26 -6.23 -9.82
C VAL A 64 14.91 -7.44 -9.18
N ALA A 65 16.20 -7.63 -9.41
CA ALA A 65 17.00 -8.64 -8.73
C ALA A 65 17.71 -8.07 -7.48
N SER A 66 17.85 -8.89 -6.45
CA SER A 66 18.80 -8.62 -5.38
C SER A 66 20.22 -8.97 -5.84
N LYS A 67 21.22 -8.43 -5.16
CA LYS A 67 22.63 -8.81 -5.38
C LYS A 67 22.92 -10.27 -5.02
N LYS A 68 21.99 -10.95 -4.34
CA LYS A 68 22.05 -12.39 -4.02
C LYS A 68 21.31 -13.25 -5.05
N GLY A 69 20.84 -12.68 -6.17
CA GLY A 69 20.16 -13.41 -7.24
C GLY A 69 18.67 -13.67 -6.99
N ASN A 70 18.06 -13.13 -5.93
CA ASN A 70 16.63 -13.27 -5.71
C ASN A 70 15.84 -12.27 -6.56
N HIS A 71 14.80 -12.72 -7.24
CA HIS A 71 13.92 -11.85 -8.04
C HIS A 71 12.72 -11.36 -7.23
N TYR A 72 12.40 -10.07 -7.39
CA TYR A 72 11.30 -9.39 -6.70
C TYR A 72 10.39 -8.70 -7.70
N MET A 73 9.10 -8.69 -7.37
CA MET A 73 8.11 -7.79 -7.94
C MET A 73 7.81 -6.76 -6.85
N LEU A 74 8.13 -5.51 -7.10
CA LEU A 74 7.87 -4.39 -6.19
C LEU A 74 6.72 -3.58 -6.77
N ALA A 75 5.73 -3.26 -5.94
CA ALA A 75 4.61 -2.43 -6.35
C ALA A 75 4.30 -1.37 -5.29
N SER A 76 3.79 -0.23 -5.76
CA SER A 76 3.20 0.83 -4.94
C SER A 76 1.89 1.29 -5.58
N PHE A 77 0.87 1.54 -4.76
CA PHE A 77 -0.43 2.01 -5.22
C PHE A 77 -1.06 3.02 -4.27
N HIS A 78 -1.61 4.07 -4.84
CA HIS A 78 -2.49 5.01 -4.16
C HIS A 78 -3.43 5.61 -5.21
N GLY A 79 -4.70 5.19 -5.14
CA GLY A 79 -5.72 5.51 -6.15
C GLY A 79 -6.91 6.26 -5.58
N ASP A 80 -8.10 5.74 -5.83
CA ASP A 80 -9.37 6.38 -5.48
C ASP A 80 -9.61 6.43 -3.96
N THR A 81 -10.24 7.51 -3.50
CA THR A 81 -10.54 7.75 -2.08
C THR A 81 -11.50 6.72 -1.47
N ASN A 82 -12.22 5.96 -2.30
CA ASN A 82 -13.21 4.98 -1.86
C ASN A 82 -12.64 3.57 -1.77
N GLY A 83 -11.42 3.33 -2.27
CA GLY A 83 -10.76 2.02 -2.31
C GLY A 83 -11.33 1.04 -3.35
N LEU A 84 -12.20 1.49 -4.27
CA LEU A 84 -12.87 0.61 -5.23
C LEU A 84 -11.90 0.08 -6.31
N ALA A 85 -10.79 0.76 -6.57
CA ALA A 85 -9.73 0.25 -7.44
C ALA A 85 -8.79 -0.74 -6.74
N THR A 86 -8.77 -0.79 -5.40
CA THR A 86 -7.78 -1.55 -4.63
C THR A 86 -7.78 -3.03 -4.97
N ILE A 87 -8.94 -3.71 -4.88
CA ILE A 87 -9.04 -5.14 -5.18
C ILE A 87 -8.67 -5.44 -6.64
N PRO A 88 -9.22 -4.73 -7.66
CA PRO A 88 -8.80 -4.90 -9.05
C PRO A 88 -7.28 -4.75 -9.26
N VAL A 89 -6.66 -3.73 -8.67
CA VAL A 89 -5.21 -3.48 -8.80
C VAL A 89 -4.40 -4.59 -8.14
N VAL A 90 -4.77 -5.05 -6.94
CA VAL A 90 -4.07 -6.16 -6.27
C VAL A 90 -4.16 -7.46 -7.09
N LYS A 91 -5.33 -7.75 -7.68
CA LYS A 91 -5.49 -8.89 -8.61
C LYS A 91 -4.58 -8.75 -9.83
N ALA A 92 -4.55 -7.57 -10.46
CA ALA A 92 -3.71 -7.30 -11.62
C ALA A 92 -2.21 -7.44 -11.32
N VAL A 93 -1.73 -6.86 -10.21
CA VAL A 93 -0.33 -7.00 -9.77
C VAL A 93 0.02 -8.46 -9.51
N SER A 94 -0.86 -9.21 -8.85
CA SER A 94 -0.67 -10.64 -8.59
C SER A 94 -0.62 -11.47 -9.89
N ALA A 95 -1.48 -11.15 -10.86
CA ALA A 95 -1.47 -11.80 -12.18
C ALA A 95 -0.14 -11.56 -12.92
N VAL A 96 0.38 -10.33 -12.93
CA VAL A 96 1.70 -10.04 -13.53
C VAL A 96 2.84 -10.74 -12.80
N ALA A 97 2.78 -10.83 -11.48
CA ALA A 97 3.78 -11.54 -10.69
C ALA A 97 3.82 -13.04 -11.06
N THR A 98 2.66 -13.70 -11.15
CA THR A 98 2.57 -15.15 -11.40
C THR A 98 2.93 -15.58 -12.83
N LYS A 99 2.93 -14.67 -13.81
CA LYS A 99 3.31 -14.96 -15.21
C LYS A 99 4.82 -15.13 -15.46
N SER A 100 5.66 -14.70 -14.52
CA SER A 100 7.12 -14.93 -14.53
C SER A 100 7.51 -16.03 -13.54
N ASP A 101 8.80 -16.31 -13.35
CA ASP A 101 9.38 -17.28 -12.37
C ASP A 101 9.03 -16.99 -10.88
N LYS A 102 7.74 -16.73 -10.59
CA LYS A 102 7.12 -16.39 -9.31
C LYS A 102 8.04 -15.51 -8.45
N PRO A 103 8.35 -14.28 -8.90
CA PRO A 103 9.15 -13.37 -8.12
C PRO A 103 8.48 -13.10 -6.78
N ARG A 104 9.31 -12.74 -5.80
CA ARG A 104 8.84 -12.41 -4.46
C ARG A 104 8.09 -11.07 -4.51
N LEU A 105 6.76 -11.10 -4.34
CA LEU A 105 5.94 -9.89 -4.37
C LEU A 105 6.05 -9.12 -3.05
N LEU A 106 6.32 -7.82 -3.15
CA LEU A 106 6.19 -6.82 -2.10
C LEU A 106 5.38 -5.65 -2.64
N PHE A 107 4.27 -5.32 -1.99
CA PHE A 107 3.34 -4.30 -2.48
C PHE A 107 2.88 -3.39 -1.33
N GLY A 108 3.37 -2.15 -1.32
CA GLY A 108 2.90 -1.12 -0.39
C GLY A 108 1.74 -0.33 -0.98
N LEU A 109 0.67 -0.08 -0.23
CA LEU A 109 -0.46 0.67 -0.74
C LEU A 109 -1.23 1.43 0.33
N ASP A 110 -1.77 2.58 -0.07
CA ASP A 110 -2.99 3.12 0.53
C ASP A 110 -4.17 2.44 -0.17
N ALA A 111 -4.77 1.49 0.53
CA ALA A 111 -5.90 0.70 0.07
C ALA A 111 -7.24 1.47 0.14
N ASN A 112 -7.29 2.63 0.81
CA ASN A 112 -8.51 3.38 1.10
C ASN A 112 -9.67 2.50 1.62
N THR A 113 -9.36 1.47 2.41
CA THR A 113 -10.33 0.59 3.06
C THR A 113 -10.96 1.25 4.27
N TYR A 114 -12.16 0.83 4.62
CA TYR A 114 -12.96 1.37 5.72
C TYR A 114 -13.22 0.28 6.78
N GLU A 115 -13.35 0.67 8.05
CA GLU A 115 -13.73 -0.25 9.15
C GLU A 115 -15.02 -1.01 8.80
N LYS A 116 -15.97 -0.28 8.18
CA LYS A 116 -17.24 -0.80 7.68
C LYS A 116 -17.48 -0.23 6.31
N GLY A 117 -17.29 -1.04 5.28
CA GLY A 117 -17.55 -0.66 3.90
C GLY A 117 -19.04 -0.50 3.61
N VAL A 118 -19.35 0.22 2.53
CA VAL A 118 -20.69 0.34 1.97
C VAL A 118 -20.61 -0.14 0.52
N ALA A 119 -21.34 -1.22 0.20
CA ALA A 119 -21.30 -1.84 -1.12
C ALA A 119 -21.49 -0.81 -2.24
N GLY A 120 -20.57 -0.83 -3.22
CA GLY A 120 -20.55 0.09 -4.37
C GLY A 120 -20.13 1.52 -4.04
N LYS A 121 -19.79 1.84 -2.78
CA LYS A 121 -19.42 3.19 -2.35
C LYS A 121 -18.06 3.23 -1.67
N THR A 122 -17.74 2.30 -0.78
CA THR A 122 -16.46 2.24 -0.06
C THR A 122 -16.03 0.80 0.14
N GLN A 123 -14.72 0.54 0.04
CA GLN A 123 -14.13 -0.78 0.22
C GLN A 123 -14.11 -1.19 1.69
N ASP A 124 -14.71 -2.34 2.01
CA ASP A 124 -14.62 -2.93 3.34
C ASP A 124 -13.25 -3.59 3.55
N VAL A 125 -12.65 -3.40 4.74
CA VAL A 125 -11.33 -3.94 5.08
C VAL A 125 -11.33 -5.46 5.22
N ALA A 126 -12.41 -6.07 5.71
CA ALA A 126 -12.51 -7.53 5.82
C ALA A 126 -12.65 -8.16 4.44
N GLU A 127 -13.44 -7.57 3.55
CA GLU A 127 -13.53 -8.00 2.14
C GLU A 127 -12.17 -7.91 1.44
N PHE A 128 -11.42 -6.82 1.68
CA PHE A 128 -10.07 -6.68 1.16
C PHE A 128 -9.12 -7.77 1.69
N GLY A 129 -9.23 -8.10 2.98
CA GLY A 129 -8.56 -9.23 3.63
C GLY A 129 -8.76 -10.54 2.88
N GLU A 130 -10.02 -10.88 2.61
CA GLU A 130 -10.41 -12.06 1.85
C GLU A 130 -9.84 -12.05 0.43
N ALA A 131 -9.87 -10.91 -0.24
CA ALA A 131 -9.40 -10.77 -1.62
C ALA A 131 -7.91 -11.04 -1.77
N PHE A 132 -7.04 -10.46 -0.92
CA PHE A 132 -5.60 -10.72 -1.04
C PHE A 132 -5.24 -12.15 -0.59
N ARG A 133 -5.98 -12.71 0.38
CA ARG A 133 -5.75 -14.08 0.86
C ARG A 133 -6.03 -15.12 -0.23
N ALA A 134 -7.10 -14.90 -1.01
CA ALA A 134 -7.44 -15.75 -2.15
C ALA A 134 -6.33 -15.79 -3.23
N LEU A 135 -5.45 -14.79 -3.25
CA LEU A 135 -4.30 -14.70 -4.17
C LEU A 135 -3.01 -15.29 -3.58
N GLY A 136 -3.07 -15.94 -2.42
CA GLY A 136 -1.89 -16.48 -1.72
C GLY A 136 -1.00 -15.41 -1.08
N LEU A 137 -1.53 -14.19 -0.92
CA LEU A 137 -0.84 -13.09 -0.25
C LEU A 137 -1.22 -13.04 1.24
N THR A 138 -0.41 -12.33 2.00
CA THR A 138 -0.73 -11.88 3.36
C THR A 138 -0.31 -10.41 3.50
N SER A 139 -0.55 -9.81 4.66
CA SER A 139 -0.24 -8.40 4.92
C SER A 139 0.60 -8.18 6.18
N CYS A 140 1.11 -6.97 6.33
CA CYS A 140 1.73 -6.51 7.59
C CYS A 140 0.78 -6.63 8.80
N TRP A 141 -0.53 -6.70 8.57
CA TRP A 141 -1.58 -6.90 9.57
C TRP A 141 -2.05 -8.36 9.69
N GLY A 142 -1.50 -9.27 8.89
CA GLY A 142 -1.88 -10.69 8.84
C GLY A 142 -2.95 -11.00 7.79
N ASP A 143 -3.51 -12.21 7.87
CA ASP A 143 -4.51 -12.73 6.92
C ASP A 143 -5.93 -12.20 7.17
N VAL A 144 -6.18 -11.72 8.39
CA VAL A 144 -7.47 -11.15 8.81
C VAL A 144 -7.14 -9.80 9.47
N PRO A 145 -7.10 -8.71 8.70
CA PRO A 145 -6.82 -7.38 9.24
C PRO A 145 -7.87 -6.99 10.29
N ASP A 146 -7.43 -6.42 11.41
CA ASP A 146 -8.33 -5.85 12.42
C ASP A 146 -8.96 -4.55 11.87
N PRO A 147 -10.30 -4.47 11.73
CA PRO A 147 -10.96 -3.25 11.27
C PRO A 147 -10.70 -2.02 12.14
N ALA A 148 -10.37 -2.21 13.41
CA ALA A 148 -10.07 -1.13 14.34
C ALA A 148 -8.59 -0.70 14.33
N ASN A 149 -7.74 -1.31 13.49
CA ASN A 149 -6.33 -0.96 13.37
C ASN A 149 -6.12 0.25 12.45
N TYR A 150 -6.59 1.42 12.88
CA TYR A 150 -6.57 2.63 12.08
C TYR A 150 -5.16 3.08 11.73
N THR A 151 -4.98 3.52 10.50
CA THR A 151 -3.76 4.18 10.01
C THR A 151 -4.01 5.63 9.61
N THR A 152 -5.27 6.07 9.68
CA THR A 152 -5.69 7.45 9.49
C THR A 152 -6.51 7.93 10.69
N PHE A 153 -6.38 9.21 11.00
CA PHE A 153 -7.27 9.90 11.92
C PHE A 153 -7.32 11.40 11.58
N ASN A 154 -7.95 11.73 10.45
CA ASN A 154 -8.10 13.09 9.99
C ASN A 154 -9.42 13.71 10.49
N ALA A 155 -9.34 14.46 11.60
CA ALA A 155 -10.42 15.31 12.09
C ALA A 155 -10.06 16.78 11.89
N ARG A 156 -10.52 17.38 10.79
CA ARG A 156 -10.15 18.75 10.44
C ARG A 156 -10.69 19.75 11.44
N THR A 157 -9.90 20.77 11.76
CA THR A 157 -10.32 21.87 12.63
C THR A 157 -10.86 23.05 11.82
N PHE A 158 -11.55 23.97 12.48
CA PHE A 158 -12.03 25.21 11.86
C PHE A 158 -10.91 26.18 11.44
N LEU A 159 -9.65 25.86 11.75
CA LEU A 159 -8.47 26.64 11.37
C LEU A 159 -7.78 26.13 10.09
N GLN A 160 -8.19 24.96 9.58
CA GLN A 160 -7.62 24.36 8.37
C GLN A 160 -8.46 24.71 7.13
N PRO A 161 -7.86 24.68 5.91
CA PRO A 161 -8.63 24.76 4.66
C PRO A 161 -9.70 23.65 4.57
N GLN A 162 -10.78 23.93 3.83
CA GLN A 162 -11.98 23.07 3.71
C GLN A 162 -12.86 23.07 4.98
N LEU A 163 -13.33 24.25 5.40
CA LEU A 163 -14.19 24.45 6.58
C LEU A 163 -15.42 23.53 6.61
N ASN A 164 -15.95 23.16 5.45
CA ASN A 164 -17.08 22.24 5.30
C ASN A 164 -16.79 20.79 5.75
N LYS A 165 -15.53 20.47 6.04
CA LYS A 165 -15.10 19.19 6.61
C LYS A 165 -14.65 19.32 8.08
N ALA A 166 -14.78 20.50 8.68
CA ALA A 166 -14.35 20.73 10.05
C ALA A 166 -15.24 20.00 11.06
N VAL A 167 -14.62 19.49 12.13
CA VAL A 167 -15.25 18.71 13.20
C VAL A 167 -14.96 19.39 14.53
N ARG A 168 -15.96 19.38 15.44
CA ARG A 168 -15.73 19.84 16.82
C ARG A 168 -14.82 18.85 17.55
N MET A 169 -13.94 19.34 18.42
CA MET A 169 -13.01 18.48 19.15
C MET A 169 -13.69 17.35 19.94
N ALA A 170 -14.90 17.60 20.47
CA ALA A 170 -15.72 16.61 21.19
C ALA A 170 -16.27 15.50 20.27
N GLU A 171 -16.40 15.76 18.97
CA GLU A 171 -16.98 14.86 17.96
C GLU A 171 -15.91 14.19 17.11
N ARG A 172 -14.62 14.46 17.37
CA ARG A 172 -13.50 14.01 16.51
C ARG A 172 -13.50 12.51 16.23
N LYS A 173 -13.97 11.66 17.15
CA LYS A 173 -14.01 10.20 16.97
C LYS A 173 -15.32 9.68 16.34
N THR A 174 -16.37 10.49 16.29
CA THR A 174 -17.75 10.04 16.01
C THR A 174 -18.39 10.75 14.82
N SER A 175 -17.86 11.90 14.41
CA SER A 175 -18.34 12.63 13.24
C SER A 175 -18.14 11.82 11.96
N SER A 176 -19.15 11.84 11.09
CA SER A 176 -19.05 11.27 9.73
C SER A 176 -18.10 12.05 8.81
N LEU A 177 -17.63 13.22 9.24
CA LEU A 177 -16.62 14.01 8.53
C LEU A 177 -15.18 13.65 8.95
N THR A 178 -15.01 12.87 10.02
CA THR A 178 -13.70 12.34 10.41
C THR A 178 -13.34 11.14 9.53
N ASP A 179 -12.17 11.18 8.91
CA ASP A 179 -11.59 9.99 8.29
C ASP A 179 -10.74 9.22 9.30
N ARG A 180 -11.25 8.10 9.80
CA ARG A 180 -10.58 7.24 10.79
C ARG A 180 -10.75 5.79 10.39
N ASN A 181 -9.83 5.30 9.56
CA ASN A 181 -9.97 4.00 8.90
C ASN A 181 -8.62 3.26 8.77
N PRO A 182 -8.63 1.92 8.68
CA PRO A 182 -7.45 1.11 8.42
C PRO A 182 -7.14 1.13 6.92
N LYS A 183 -6.29 2.04 6.46
CA LYS A 183 -6.09 2.29 5.02
C LYS A 183 -4.76 1.79 4.47
N ASP A 184 -3.71 1.72 5.29
CA ASP A 184 -2.34 1.52 4.80
C ASP A 184 -1.86 0.08 5.02
N PHE A 185 -1.37 -0.55 3.95
CA PHE A 185 -0.98 -1.95 3.91
C PHE A 185 0.39 -2.16 3.24
N ILE A 186 1.07 -3.21 3.68
CA ILE A 186 2.17 -3.85 2.94
C ILE A 186 1.76 -5.30 2.72
N LEU A 187 1.47 -5.66 1.46
CA LEU A 187 1.17 -7.03 1.04
C LEU A 187 2.42 -7.75 0.56
N PHE A 188 2.46 -9.05 0.77
CA PHE A 188 3.56 -9.89 0.30
C PHE A 188 3.14 -11.35 0.10
N SER A 189 3.85 -12.06 -0.78
CA SER A 189 3.62 -13.49 -1.02
C SER A 189 3.90 -14.29 0.25
N LYS A 190 2.88 -15.03 0.73
CA LYS A 190 2.98 -15.80 1.98
C LYS A 190 4.03 -16.91 1.91
N GLU A 191 4.25 -17.48 0.73
CA GLU A 191 5.25 -18.52 0.48
C GLU A 191 6.70 -18.01 0.49
N HIS A 192 6.92 -16.69 0.37
CA HIS A 192 8.26 -16.10 0.21
C HIS A 192 8.76 -15.34 1.43
N PHE A 193 7.87 -15.00 2.36
CA PHE A 193 8.22 -14.14 3.50
C PHE A 193 7.54 -14.58 4.79
N VAL A 194 8.25 -14.35 5.89
CA VAL A 194 7.68 -14.38 7.24
C VAL A 194 7.74 -12.97 7.82
N LYS A 195 6.61 -12.50 8.34
CA LYS A 195 6.54 -11.24 9.09
C LYS A 195 7.20 -11.41 10.45
N GLU A 196 8.17 -10.57 10.76
CA GLU A 196 8.82 -10.53 12.08
C GLU A 196 8.15 -9.50 12.98
N VAL A 197 8.03 -8.26 12.50
CA VAL A 197 7.38 -7.17 13.25
C VAL A 197 6.73 -6.17 12.29
N THR A 198 5.65 -5.54 12.75
CA THR A 198 5.05 -4.37 12.11
C THR A 198 4.89 -3.27 13.14
N ILE A 199 5.21 -2.04 12.76
CA ILE A 199 5.01 -0.84 13.56
C ILE A 199 4.20 0.20 12.77
N LYS A 200 3.50 1.07 13.50
CA LYS A 200 2.91 2.31 12.97
C LYS A 200 3.56 3.52 13.63
N ASP A 201 3.57 4.65 12.94
CA ASP A 201 4.05 5.93 13.48
C ASP A 201 3.19 7.10 12.99
N ASN A 202 2.64 7.88 13.92
CA ASN A 202 1.98 9.17 13.65
C ASN A 202 2.56 10.32 14.49
N THR A 203 3.74 10.11 15.08
CA THR A 203 4.42 11.07 15.97
C THR A 203 5.78 11.53 15.42
N GLY A 204 6.36 10.78 14.47
CA GLY A 204 7.73 10.96 14.01
C GLY A 204 8.78 10.35 14.93
N ALA A 205 8.36 9.71 16.03
CA ALA A 205 9.20 9.10 17.05
C ALA A 205 9.12 7.56 17.06
N LYS A 206 8.62 6.94 15.98
CA LYS A 206 8.36 5.49 15.87
C LYS A 206 7.36 4.98 16.92
N SER A 207 6.41 5.83 17.31
CA SER A 207 5.30 5.48 18.19
C SER A 207 3.99 5.94 17.58
N TYR A 208 2.90 5.26 17.96
CA TYR A 208 1.57 5.54 17.44
C TYR A 208 0.63 5.91 18.60
N ASP A 209 0.02 7.09 18.51
CA ASP A 209 -1.06 7.53 19.39
C ASP A 209 -2.41 7.31 18.69
N GLU A 210 -3.15 6.30 19.15
CA GLU A 210 -4.45 5.89 18.59
C GLU A 210 -5.57 6.95 18.76
N ASP A 211 -5.35 7.94 19.62
CA ASP A 211 -6.34 8.93 20.03
C ASP A 211 -6.04 10.35 19.54
N MET A 212 -4.90 10.53 18.87
CA MET A 212 -4.45 11.79 18.29
C MET A 212 -4.92 11.92 16.84
N PRO A 213 -5.69 12.95 16.49
CA PRO A 213 -5.90 13.31 15.09
C PRO A 213 -4.59 13.82 14.47
N PHE A 214 -4.33 13.44 13.21
CA PHE A 214 -3.20 13.92 12.43
C PHE A 214 -3.65 14.31 11.00
N PRO A 215 -3.00 15.29 10.35
CA PRO A 215 -1.68 15.84 10.66
C PRO A 215 -1.63 16.72 11.91
N THR A 216 -0.44 16.77 12.52
CA THR A 216 -0.07 17.68 13.61
C THR A 216 1.04 18.62 13.16
N LEU A 217 1.53 19.51 14.03
CA LEU A 217 2.69 20.35 13.73
C LEU A 217 3.98 19.52 13.52
N ASP A 218 4.11 18.40 14.23
CA ASP A 218 5.30 17.55 14.21
C ASP A 218 5.16 16.36 13.23
N PHE A 219 3.93 16.05 12.80
CA PHE A 219 3.65 14.97 11.87
C PHE A 219 2.76 15.46 10.71
N PRO A 220 3.32 15.64 9.50
CA PRO A 220 2.67 16.43 8.43
C PRO A 220 1.62 15.68 7.60
N SER A 221 1.49 14.37 7.79
CA SER A 221 0.61 13.50 7.01
C SER A 221 -0.71 13.24 7.75
N ASP A 222 -1.81 13.02 7.01
CA ASP A 222 -3.08 12.46 7.53
C ASP A 222 -3.11 10.92 7.53
N HIS A 223 -2.04 10.29 7.05
CA HIS A 223 -1.75 8.86 7.13
C HIS A 223 -0.53 8.60 8.01
N GLY A 224 -0.63 7.58 8.88
CA GLY A 224 0.47 7.07 9.68
C GLY A 224 1.45 6.28 8.83
N VAL A 225 2.73 6.31 9.18
CA VAL A 225 3.74 5.49 8.52
C VAL A 225 3.59 4.05 8.99
N VAL A 226 3.51 3.11 8.05
CA VAL A 226 3.54 1.67 8.32
C VAL A 226 4.91 1.12 7.92
N ALA A 227 5.55 0.37 8.82
CA ALA A 227 6.80 -0.32 8.53
C ALA A 227 6.73 -1.77 8.99
N SER A 228 7.21 -2.69 8.16
CA SER A 228 7.26 -4.11 8.48
C SER A 228 8.63 -4.69 8.19
N ALA A 229 9.15 -5.48 9.12
CA ALA A 229 10.34 -6.28 8.91
C ALA A 229 9.92 -7.68 8.44
N LEU A 230 10.42 -8.07 7.27
CA LEU A 230 10.11 -9.34 6.64
C LEU A 230 11.38 -10.16 6.49
N ARG A 231 11.34 -11.42 6.92
CA ARG A 231 12.39 -12.39 6.66
C ARG A 231 12.08 -13.16 5.39
N VAL A 232 13.03 -13.17 4.47
CA VAL A 232 12.93 -13.91 3.21
C VAL A 232 13.07 -15.41 3.48
N LEU A 233 12.15 -16.21 2.95
CA LEU A 233 12.26 -17.67 2.94
C LEU A 233 13.17 -18.10 1.79
N ILE A 234 14.14 -18.96 2.12
CA ILE A 234 14.98 -19.63 1.12
C ILE A 234 14.15 -20.80 0.60
N GLN A 235 13.81 -20.78 -0.69
CA GLN A 235 13.31 -21.98 -1.35
C GLN A 235 14.53 -22.86 -1.63
N ASP A 236 14.50 -24.10 -1.16
CA ASP A 236 15.48 -25.10 -1.58
C ASP A 236 15.43 -25.19 -3.11
N PRO A 237 16.58 -25.33 -3.80
CA PRO A 237 16.56 -25.62 -5.22
C PRO A 237 15.71 -26.88 -5.46
N PRO A 238 14.94 -26.94 -6.56
CA PRO A 238 14.20 -28.15 -6.89
C PRO A 238 15.19 -29.32 -6.88
N LYS A 239 14.88 -30.34 -6.08
CA LYS A 239 15.62 -31.60 -6.14
C LYS A 239 15.40 -32.15 -7.53
N ASP A 240 16.46 -32.26 -8.32
CA ASP A 240 16.43 -32.88 -9.65
C ASP A 240 15.69 -34.22 -9.54
N SER A 241 14.57 -34.33 -10.26
CA SER A 241 13.75 -35.55 -10.39
C SER A 241 14.12 -36.30 -11.66
#